data_AF-A0A968ZH43-F1
#
_entry.id   AF-A0A968ZH43-F1
#
_cell.length_a   1.000
_cell.length_b   1.000
_cell.length_c   1.000
_cell.angle_alpha   90.00
_cell.angle_beta   90.00
_cell.angle_gamma   90.00
#
_symmetry.space_group_name_H-M   'P 1'
#
loop_
_entity.id
_entity.type
_entity.pdbx_description
1 polymer ?
#
loop_
_entity_poly.entity_id
_entity_poly.type
_entity_poly.pdbx_seq_one_letter_code
_entity_poly.pdbx_strand_id
1 'polypeptide(L)'
;MAEAIGGEPQPADLEQRRRYHLAAVFASNYTTQMLVMAKEVLDREKLDFDLLKPLVVQSVNKILDIGPEQALTGPAKRRDYATLEAHKELLDFNENLAEIYEQISQYIIESQYYK
;
A
#
# COMPACT_ATOMS: atom_id res chain seq x y z
N MET A 1 -7.43 15.16 -17.76
CA MET A 1 -6.80 14.50 -16.59
C MET A 1 -5.80 13.44 -17.04
N ALA A 2 -6.18 12.44 -17.85
CA ALA A 2 -5.24 11.44 -18.39
C ALA A 2 -4.04 12.08 -19.10
N GLU A 3 -4.27 13.01 -20.04
CA GLU A 3 -3.19 13.68 -20.78
C GLU A 3 -2.23 14.48 -19.88
N ALA A 4 -2.74 15.09 -18.81
CA ALA A 4 -1.95 15.89 -17.87
C ALA A 4 -0.96 15.06 -17.05
N ILE A 5 -1.14 13.74 -17.01
CA ILE A 5 -0.25 12.77 -16.36
C ILE A 5 0.39 11.81 -17.37
N GLY A 6 0.35 12.15 -18.67
CA GLY A 6 0.97 11.35 -19.75
C GLY A 6 0.19 10.10 -20.16
N GLY A 7 -1.07 9.96 -19.74
CA GLY A 7 -1.96 8.86 -20.13
C GLY A 7 -2.81 9.19 -21.36
N GLU A 8 -3.20 8.15 -22.09
CA GLU A 8 -4.11 8.28 -23.24
C GLU A 8 -5.58 8.23 -22.80
N PRO A 9 -6.42 9.21 -23.18
CA PRO A 9 -7.84 9.19 -22.84
C PRO A 9 -8.56 8.07 -23.60
N GLN A 10 -9.37 7.29 -22.87
CA GLN A 10 -10.18 6.22 -23.44
C GLN A 10 -11.67 6.59 -23.33
N PRO A 11 -12.50 6.30 -24.36
CA PRO A 11 -13.95 6.46 -24.26
C PRO A 11 -14.52 5.62 -23.11
N ALA A 12 -15.32 6.25 -22.25
CA ALA A 12 -15.96 5.58 -21.13
C ALA A 12 -17.34 6.18 -20.83
N ASP A 13 -18.31 5.32 -20.52
CA ASP A 13 -19.61 5.72 -19.98
C ASP A 13 -19.50 6.17 -18.51
N LEU A 14 -20.63 6.61 -17.94
CA LEU A 14 -20.65 7.11 -16.56
C LEU A 14 -20.30 6.03 -15.52
N GLU A 15 -20.73 4.80 -15.72
CA GLU A 15 -20.47 3.72 -14.77
C GLU A 15 -18.99 3.30 -14.82
N GLN A 16 -18.44 3.16 -16.02
CA GLN A 16 -17.02 2.90 -16.26
C GLN A 16 -16.16 4.00 -15.63
N ARG A 17 -16.53 5.28 -15.77
CA ARG A 17 -15.81 6.39 -15.12
C ARG A 17 -15.85 6.29 -13.59
N ARG A 18 -16.99 5.93 -13.00
CA ARG A 18 -17.11 5.76 -11.54
C ARG A 18 -16.23 4.62 -11.03
N ARG A 19 -16.25 3.47 -11.70
CA ARG A 19 -15.41 2.32 -11.34
C ARG A 19 -13.92 2.62 -11.52
N TYR A 20 -13.55 3.30 -12.61
CA TYR A 20 -12.19 3.76 -12.84
C TYR A 20 -11.73 4.74 -11.75
N HIS A 21 -12.58 5.70 -11.36
CA HIS A 21 -12.24 6.63 -10.30
C HIS A 21 -12.00 5.91 -8.96
N LEU A 22 -12.84 4.92 -8.62
CA LEU A 22 -12.59 4.08 -7.45
C LEU A 22 -11.23 3.38 -7.52
N ALA A 23 -10.89 2.76 -8.66
CA ALA A 23 -9.58 2.14 -8.85
C ALA A 23 -8.43 3.15 -8.71
N ALA A 24 -8.59 4.38 -9.21
CA ALA A 24 -7.61 5.45 -9.06
C ALA A 24 -7.42 5.89 -7.61
N VAL A 25 -8.49 5.89 -6.79
CA VAL A 25 -8.38 6.15 -5.35
C VAL A 25 -7.48 5.10 -4.68
N PHE A 26 -7.65 3.82 -5.00
CA PHE A 26 -6.77 2.76 -4.49
C PHE A 26 -5.32 2.94 -4.96
N ALA A 27 -5.11 3.20 -6.26
CA ALA A 27 -3.77 3.27 -6.85
C ALA A 27 -2.97 4.54 -6.50
N SER A 28 -3.65 5.62 -6.09
CA SER A 28 -3.02 6.92 -5.84
C SER A 28 -3.24 7.42 -4.42
N ASN A 29 -4.50 7.63 -4.02
CA ASN A 29 -4.80 8.23 -2.73
C ASN A 29 -4.42 7.31 -1.57
N TYR A 30 -4.79 6.03 -1.66
CA TYR A 30 -4.45 5.08 -0.60
C TYR A 30 -2.96 4.76 -0.58
N THR A 31 -2.28 4.65 -1.72
CA THR A 31 -0.81 4.56 -1.76
C THR A 31 -0.14 5.74 -1.05
N THR A 32 -0.62 6.97 -1.29
CA THR A 32 -0.12 8.16 -0.59
C THR A 32 -0.36 8.07 0.91
N GLN A 33 -1.55 7.65 1.32
CA GLN A 33 -1.89 7.49 2.74
C GLN A 33 -1.04 6.43 3.43
N MET A 34 -0.69 5.32 2.75
CA MET A 34 0.22 4.31 3.30
C MET A 34 1.61 4.88 3.57
N LEU A 35 2.09 5.79 2.72
CA LEU A 35 3.38 6.47 2.95
C LEU A 35 3.31 7.49 4.10
N VAL A 36 2.17 8.16 4.28
CA VAL A 36 1.93 9.02 5.46
C VAL A 36 1.98 8.19 6.75
N MET A 37 1.33 7.02 6.77
CA MET A 37 1.38 6.11 7.92
C MET A 37 2.80 5.59 8.19
N ALA A 38 3.55 5.24 7.15
CA ALA A 38 4.96 4.85 7.29
C ALA A 38 5.82 5.98 7.87
N LYS A 39 5.56 7.24 7.47
CA LYS A 39 6.21 8.41 8.06
C LYS A 39 5.89 8.55 9.54
N GLU A 40 4.63 8.34 9.95
CA GLU A 40 4.21 8.43 11.35
C GLU A 40 4.97 7.44 12.25
N VAL A 41 5.17 6.21 11.77
CA VAL A 41 5.99 5.19 12.46
C VAL A 41 7.45 5.66 12.60
N LEU A 42 8.05 6.24 11.56
CA LEU A 42 9.42 6.73 11.63
C LEU A 42 9.58 7.97 12.53
N ASP A 43 8.61 8.88 12.50
CA ASP A 43 8.61 10.09 13.33
C ASP A 43 8.64 9.73 14.83
N ARG A 44 7.98 8.62 15.22
CA ARG A 44 8.00 8.09 16.59
C ARG A 44 9.40 7.75 17.07
N GLU A 45 10.23 7.25 16.15
CA GLU A 45 11.64 6.90 16.36
C GLU A 45 12.60 8.03 16.00
N LYS A 46 12.08 9.23 15.65
CA LYS A 46 12.85 10.40 15.20
C LYS A 46 13.73 10.10 13.98
N LEU A 47 13.26 9.23 13.10
CA LEU A 47 13.91 8.87 11.85
C LEU A 47 13.32 9.66 10.68
N ASP A 48 14.15 10.00 9.70
CA ASP A 48 13.72 10.73 8.51
C ASP A 48 13.02 9.78 7.52
N PHE A 49 11.90 10.23 6.94
CA PHE A 49 11.19 9.52 5.88
C PHE A 49 12.06 9.28 4.64
N ASP A 50 13.07 10.11 4.43
CA ASP A 50 14.01 9.97 3.31
C ASP A 50 14.72 8.61 3.28
N LEU A 51 14.82 7.93 4.43
CA LEU A 51 15.34 6.57 4.52
C LEU A 51 14.50 5.55 3.72
N LEU A 52 13.20 5.81 3.51
CA LEU A 52 12.31 4.93 2.75
C LEU A 52 12.25 5.25 1.26
N LYS A 53 12.72 6.42 0.81
CA LYS A 53 12.62 6.82 -0.61
C LYS A 53 13.18 5.76 -1.58
N PRO A 54 14.37 5.17 -1.36
CA PRO A 54 14.89 4.13 -2.25
C PRO A 54 13.98 2.89 -2.30
N LEU A 55 13.45 2.48 -1.15
CA LEU A 55 12.55 1.33 -1.04
C LEU A 55 11.23 1.59 -1.77
N VAL A 56 10.65 2.79 -1.63
CA VAL A 56 9.42 3.18 -2.32
C VAL A 56 9.62 3.14 -3.84
N VAL A 57 10.68 3.76 -4.35
CA VAL A 57 10.99 3.76 -5.79
C VAL A 57 11.19 2.34 -6.31
N GLN A 58 11.98 1.52 -5.61
CA GLN A 58 12.18 0.12 -5.99
C GLN A 58 10.86 -0.65 -6.01
N SER A 59 10.01 -0.44 -5.01
CA SER A 59 8.72 -1.14 -4.89
C SER A 59 7.77 -0.77 -6.02
N VAL A 60 7.64 0.53 -6.33
CA VAL A 60 6.82 1.00 -7.46
C VAL A 60 7.36 0.46 -8.78
N ASN A 61 8.66 0.54 -9.03
CA ASN A 61 9.26 0.00 -10.26
C ASN A 61 8.99 -1.50 -10.41
N LYS A 62 9.14 -2.27 -9.32
CA LYS A 62 8.84 -3.71 -9.34
C LYS A 62 7.36 -3.99 -9.60
N ILE A 63 6.45 -3.22 -8.99
CA ILE A 63 5.00 -3.34 -9.24
C ILE A 63 4.68 -3.08 -10.71
N LEU A 64 5.30 -2.07 -11.32
CA LEU A 64 5.08 -1.73 -12.73
C LEU A 64 5.70 -2.76 -13.69
N ASP A 65 6.79 -3.41 -13.29
CA ASP A 65 7.51 -4.39 -14.12
C ASP A 65 6.82 -5.78 -14.13
N ILE A 66 6.49 -6.33 -12.96
CA ILE A 66 5.97 -7.71 -12.84
C ILE A 66 4.50 -7.80 -12.40
N GLY A 67 3.85 -6.66 -12.16
CA GLY A 67 2.47 -6.58 -11.68
C GLY A 67 2.35 -6.65 -10.14
N PRO A 68 1.28 -6.07 -9.57
CA PRO A 68 1.12 -5.92 -8.12
C PRO A 68 1.04 -7.25 -7.37
N GLU A 69 0.38 -8.27 -7.93
CA GLU A 69 0.22 -9.59 -7.30
C GLU A 69 1.57 -10.33 -7.18
N GLN A 70 2.43 -10.21 -8.19
CA GLN A 70 3.75 -10.84 -8.14
C GLN A 70 4.73 -10.03 -7.29
N ALA A 71 4.61 -8.71 -7.29
CA ALA A 71 5.51 -7.81 -6.60
C ALA A 71 5.41 -7.87 -5.08
N LEU A 72 4.22 -8.14 -4.52
CA LEU A 72 4.01 -8.15 -3.06
C LEU A 72 4.92 -9.17 -2.37
N THR A 73 5.53 -8.75 -1.26
CA THR A 73 6.31 -9.60 -0.34
C THR A 73 5.98 -9.21 1.10
N GLY A 74 6.60 -9.86 2.09
CA GLY A 74 6.50 -9.45 3.49
C GLY A 74 5.84 -10.51 4.38
N PRO A 75 5.69 -10.21 5.68
CA PRO A 75 5.25 -11.18 6.68
C PRO A 75 3.83 -11.68 6.44
N ALA A 76 2.89 -10.81 6.06
CA ALA A 76 1.50 -11.21 5.77
C ALA A 76 1.41 -12.23 4.62
N LYS A 77 2.09 -11.98 3.49
CA LYS A 77 2.13 -12.92 2.36
C LYS A 77 2.73 -14.29 2.74
N ARG A 78 3.69 -14.32 3.65
CA ARG A 78 4.31 -15.57 4.14
C ARG A 78 3.63 -16.17 5.37
N ARG A 79 2.55 -15.55 5.89
CA ARG A 79 1.87 -15.93 7.14
C ARG A 79 2.82 -16.02 8.34
N ASP A 80 3.74 -15.07 8.42
CA ASP A 80 4.68 -14.91 9.52
C ASP A 80 3.98 -14.22 10.69
N TYR A 81 3.11 -14.97 11.38
CA TYR A 81 2.27 -14.43 12.46
C TYR A 81 3.10 -13.85 13.61
N ALA A 82 4.26 -14.43 13.92
CA ALA A 82 5.15 -13.92 14.95
C ALA A 82 5.62 -12.49 14.63
N THR A 83 6.04 -12.23 13.39
CA THR A 83 6.42 -10.88 12.95
C THR A 83 5.21 -9.93 12.92
N LEU A 84 4.04 -10.41 12.50
CA LEU A 84 2.82 -9.59 12.46
C LEU A 84 2.40 -9.11 13.86
N GLU A 85 2.39 -10.01 14.84
CA GLU A 85 2.08 -9.66 16.23
C GLU A 85 3.13 -8.69 16.80
N ALA A 86 4.42 -8.96 16.59
CA ALA A 86 5.49 -8.07 17.05
C ALA A 86 5.37 -6.66 16.43
N HIS A 87 5.02 -6.55 15.14
CA HIS A 87 4.77 -5.24 14.52
C HIS A 87 3.55 -4.54 15.11
N LYS A 88 2.47 -5.27 15.41
CA LYS A 88 1.27 -4.70 16.03
C LYS A 88 1.57 -4.12 17.41
N GLU A 89 2.38 -4.80 18.21
CA GLU A 89 2.85 -4.30 19.51
C GLU A 89 3.67 -3.01 19.38
N LEU A 90 4.45 -2.84 18.31
CA LEU A 90 5.19 -1.59 18.05
C LEU A 90 4.29 -0.39 17.70
N LEU A 91 3.01 -0.62 17.42
CA LEU A 91 2.03 0.42 17.09
C LEU A 91 1.19 0.84 18.31
N ASP A 92 1.64 0.55 19.53
CA ASP A 92 0.96 0.89 20.80
C ASP A 92 0.61 2.38 20.97
N PHE A 93 1.33 3.25 20.25
CA PHE A 93 1.15 4.70 20.29
C PHE A 93 -0.03 5.19 19.42
N ASN A 94 -0.58 4.36 18.53
CA ASN A 94 -1.70 4.71 17.67
C ASN A 94 -2.58 3.48 17.35
N GLU A 95 -3.67 3.34 18.11
CA GLU A 95 -4.64 2.23 17.97
C GLU A 95 -5.28 2.15 16.57
N ASN A 96 -5.61 3.29 15.95
CA ASN A 96 -6.19 3.30 14.61
C ASN A 96 -5.18 2.78 13.56
N LEU A 97 -3.91 3.14 13.71
CA LEU A 97 -2.85 2.64 12.82
C LEU A 97 -2.63 1.14 13.01
N ALA A 98 -2.66 0.65 14.25
CA ALA A 98 -2.58 -0.77 14.57
C ALA A 98 -3.76 -1.55 13.94
N GLU A 99 -4.98 -1.03 14.03
CA GLU A 99 -6.17 -1.65 13.43
C GLU A 99 -6.06 -1.72 11.89
N ILE A 100 -5.63 -0.63 11.25
CA ILE A 100 -5.42 -0.61 9.79
C ILE A 100 -4.35 -1.61 9.37
N TYR A 101 -3.25 -1.69 10.11
CA TYR A 101 -2.18 -2.66 9.86
C TYR A 101 -2.71 -4.11 9.92
N GLU A 102 -3.51 -4.42 10.94
CA GLU A 102 -4.14 -5.74 11.12
C GLU A 102 -5.11 -6.05 9.97
N GLN A 103 -6.01 -5.13 9.64
CA GLN A 103 -6.99 -5.32 8.56
C GLN A 103 -6.33 -5.54 7.20
N ILE A 104 -5.30 -4.76 6.86
CA ILE A 104 -4.57 -4.92 5.59
C ILE A 104 -3.80 -6.25 5.59
N SER A 105 -3.16 -6.62 6.71
CA SER A 105 -2.44 -7.88 6.84
C SER A 105 -3.37 -9.08 6.67
N GLN A 106 -4.55 -9.05 7.29
CA GLN A 106 -5.56 -10.10 7.17
C GLN A 106 -6.07 -10.19 5.73
N TYR A 107 -6.37 -9.05 5.10
CA TYR A 107 -6.79 -9.01 3.70
C TYR A 107 -5.75 -9.64 2.75
N ILE A 108 -4.45 -9.41 3.00
CA ILE A 108 -3.35 -10.06 2.27
C ILE A 108 -3.34 -11.58 2.52
N ILE A 109 -3.49 -12.04 3.76
CA ILE A 109 -3.46 -13.47 4.12
C ILE A 109 -4.60 -14.25 3.45
N GLU A 110 -5.79 -13.66 3.38
CA GLU A 110 -7.00 -14.27 2.81
C GLU A 110 -7.07 -14.16 1.28
N SER A 111 -6.25 -13.28 0.69
CA SER A 111 -6.24 -13.00 -0.73
C SER A 111 -6.01 -14.24 -1.58
N GLN A 112 -6.87 -14.42 -2.59
CA GLN A 112 -6.74 -15.51 -3.56
C GLN A 112 -5.48 -15.41 -4.43
N TYR A 113 -4.85 -14.23 -4.51
CA TYR A 113 -3.65 -14.00 -5.32
C TYR A 113 -2.38 -14.62 -4.72
N TYR A 114 -2.40 -15.02 -3.45
CA TYR A 114 -1.23 -15.52 -2.71
C TYR A 114 -1.43 -16.92 -2.11
N LYS A 115 -2.36 -17.69 -2.67
CA LYS A 115 -2.60 -19.10 -2.31
C LYS A 115 -1.60 -20.03 -3.01
#